data_AF-A0A362WZR1-F1
#
_entry.id   AF-A0A362WZR1-F1
#
_cell.length_a   1.000
_cell.length_b   1.000
_cell.length_c   1.000
_cell.angle_alpha   90.00
_cell.angle_beta   90.00
_cell.angle_gamma   90.00
#
_symmetry.space_group_name_H-M   'P 1'
#
loop_
_entity.id
_entity.type
_entity.pdbx_description
1 polymer ?
#
loop_
_entity_poly.entity_id
_entity_poly.type
_entity_poly.pdbx_seq_one_letter_code
_entity_poly.pdbx_strand_id
1 'polypeptide(L)'
;MVNSPCYSSRILSLIRQHISNDFLLDAIDRVLLYEISKGTKTKDLPNFVNLSKSGIERRKRHLKEVFDIDGKGDKKLIEIAKAKGYV
;
A
#
# COMPACT_ATOMS: atom_id res chain seq x y z
N MET A 1 39.62 7.78 1.21
CA MET A 1 39.02 7.26 2.46
C MET A 1 37.53 7.12 2.22
N VAL A 2 37.03 5.90 2.05
CA VAL A 2 35.60 5.63 1.85
C VAL A 2 34.91 5.70 3.21
N ASN A 3 34.12 6.75 3.44
CA ASN A 3 33.32 6.89 4.64
C ASN A 3 32.14 5.91 4.53
N SER A 4 32.40 4.62 4.77
CA SER A 4 31.36 3.61 4.86
C SER A 4 30.57 3.88 6.14
N PRO A 5 29.29 4.28 6.06
CA PRO A 5 28.55 4.60 7.26
C PRO A 5 28.38 3.33 8.09
N CYS A 6 28.99 3.30 9.28
CA CYS A 6 28.88 2.20 10.25
C CYS A 6 27.47 2.16 10.84
N TYR A 7 26.48 1.75 10.05
CA TYR A 7 25.15 1.45 10.56
C TYR A 7 25.19 0.13 11.32
N SER A 8 24.68 0.12 12.55
CA SER A 8 24.49 -1.13 13.30
C SER A 8 23.65 -2.12 12.49
N SER A 9 23.96 -3.41 12.60
CA SER A 9 23.23 -4.50 11.91
C SER A 9 21.72 -4.41 12.14
N ARG A 10 21.31 -3.92 13.31
CA ARG A 10 19.90 -3.69 13.67
C ARG A 10 19.29 -2.52 12.91
N ILE A 11 20.02 -1.41 12.74
CA ILE A 11 19.57 -0.25 11.96
C ILE A 11 19.46 -0.63 10.48
N LEU A 12 20.43 -1.36 9.93
CA LEU A 12 20.37 -1.87 8.55
C LEU A 12 19.18 -2.82 8.33
N SER A 13 18.85 -3.66 9.32
CA SER A 13 17.68 -4.54 9.24
C SER A 13 16.37 -3.75 9.28
N LEU A 14 16.27 -2.72 10.11
CA LEU A 14 15.14 -1.81 10.20
C LEU A 14 14.93 -1.03 8.90
N ILE A 15 16.02 -0.47 8.34
CA ILE A 15 15.97 0.26 7.07
C ILE A 15 15.54 -0.68 5.94
N ARG A 16 16.10 -1.90 5.85
CA ARG A 16 15.68 -2.88 4.84
C ARG A 16 14.21 -3.26 4.98
N GLN A 17 13.75 -3.55 6.20
CA GLN A 17 12.34 -3.84 6.45
C GLN A 17 11.45 -2.65 6.05
N HIS A 18 11.83 -1.43 6.41
CA HIS A 18 11.08 -0.23 6.07
C HIS A 18 11.04 0.02 4.56
N ILE A 19 12.16 -0.12 3.85
CA ILE A 19 12.22 0.03 2.38
C ILE A 19 11.38 -1.04 1.69
N SER A 20 11.48 -2.30 2.11
CA SER A 20 10.67 -3.39 1.56
C SER A 20 9.17 -3.19 1.81
N ASN A 21 8.80 -2.59 2.95
CA ASN A 21 7.41 -2.34 3.29
C ASN A 21 6.83 -1.10 2.58
N ASP A 22 7.64 -0.05 2.38
CA ASP A 22 7.22 1.18 1.67
C ASP A 22 7.14 0.96 0.15
N PHE A 23 7.97 0.08 -0.43
CA PHE A 23 7.83 -0.35 -1.83
C PHE A 23 6.56 -1.19 -2.07
N LEU A 24 6.05 -1.84 -1.02
CA LEU A 24 4.88 -2.68 -1.11
C LEU A 24 3.58 -1.87 -1.27
N LEU A 25 3.52 -0.68 -0.65
CA LEU A 25 2.34 0.19 -0.57
C LEU A 25 2.74 1.65 -0.71
N ASP A 26 2.57 2.18 -1.93
CA ASP A 26 2.87 3.57 -2.27
C ASP A 26 1.93 4.54 -1.52
N ALA A 27 2.30 5.82 -1.42
CA ALA A 27 1.46 6.85 -0.78
C ALA A 27 0.05 6.90 -1.40
N ILE A 28 -0.02 6.73 -2.72
CA ILE A 28 -1.25 6.61 -3.50
C ILE A 28 -2.11 5.43 -3.05
N ASP A 29 -1.49 4.28 -2.80
CA ASP A 29 -2.19 3.06 -2.39
C ASP A 29 -2.74 3.18 -0.97
N ARG A 30 -2.04 3.90 -0.08
CA ARG A 30 -2.51 4.22 1.26
C ARG A 30 -3.74 5.12 1.23
N VAL A 31 -3.73 6.19 0.41
CA VAL A 31 -4.91 7.06 0.23
C VAL A 31 -6.07 6.28 -0.37
N LEU A 32 -5.79 5.42 -1.35
CA LEU A 32 -6.79 4.56 -1.98
C LEU A 32 -7.46 3.62 -0.95
N LEU A 33 -6.67 2.92 -0.14
CA LEU A 33 -7.17 2.05 0.93
C LEU A 33 -7.97 2.83 1.97
N TYR A 34 -7.52 4.02 2.35
CA TYR A 34 -8.21 4.87 3.31
C TYR A 34 -9.60 5.30 2.81
N GLU A 35 -9.69 5.75 1.56
CA GLU A 35 -10.96 6.15 0.93
C GLU A 35 -11.91 4.96 0.77
N ILE A 36 -11.41 3.81 0.32
CA ILE A 36 -12.24 2.59 0.22
C ILE A 36 -12.71 2.15 1.62
N SER A 37 -11.86 2.26 2.64
CA SER A 37 -12.20 1.95 4.03
C SER A 37 -13.30 2.84 4.59
N LYS A 38 -13.32 4.12 4.18
CA LYS A 38 -14.41 5.06 4.49
C LYS A 38 -15.73 4.77 3.76
N GLY A 39 -15.72 3.88 2.77
CA GLY A 39 -16.88 3.57 1.95
C GLY A 39 -17.04 4.49 0.73
N THR A 40 -15.98 5.21 0.34
CA THR A 40 -15.97 6.02 -0.87
C THR A 40 -16.17 5.12 -2.09
N LYS A 41 -17.17 5.45 -2.92
CA LYS A 41 -17.47 4.65 -4.12
C LYS A 41 -16.33 4.77 -5.12
N THR A 42 -16.03 3.70 -5.85
CA THR A 42 -14.93 3.65 -6.84
C THR A 42 -15.03 4.73 -7.91
N LYS A 43 -16.23 5.28 -8.14
CA LYS A 43 -16.49 6.40 -9.05
C LYS A 43 -15.97 7.75 -8.54
N ASP A 44 -15.81 7.92 -7.22
CA ASP A 44 -15.37 9.14 -6.55
C ASP A 44 -13.88 9.10 -6.16
N LEU A 45 -13.31 7.89 -6.01
CA LEU A 45 -11.87 7.64 -5.87
C LEU A 45 -10.95 8.43 -6.83
N PRO A 46 -11.25 8.57 -8.14
CA PRO A 46 -10.39 9.35 -9.04
C PRO A 46 -10.20 10.81 -8.61
N ASN A 47 -11.13 11.38 -7.84
CA ASN A 47 -11.03 12.75 -7.32
C ASN A 47 -10.03 12.89 -6.16
N PHE A 48 -9.75 11.80 -5.44
CA PHE A 48 -8.84 11.81 -4.29
C PHE A 48 -7.41 11.44 -4.68
N VAL A 49 -7.27 10.49 -5.61
CA VAL A 49 -5.98 9.89 -5.95
C VAL A 49 -5.40 10.44 -7.26
N ASN A 50 -6.09 11.38 -7.92
CA ASN A 50 -5.72 11.95 -9.23
C ASN A 50 -5.37 10.88 -10.28
N LEU A 51 -6.01 9.73 -10.19
CA LEU A 51 -5.80 8.59 -11.09
C LEU A 51 -7.00 8.38 -12.00
N SER A 52 -6.76 7.85 -13.18
CA SER A 52 -7.83 7.35 -14.04
C SER A 52 -8.51 6.12 -13.43
N LYS A 53 -9.75 5.85 -13.83
CA LYS A 53 -10.49 4.63 -13.41
C LYS A 53 -9.68 3.36 -13.67
N SER A 54 -9.00 3.30 -14.81
CA SER A 54 -8.12 2.19 -15.19
C SER A 54 -6.90 2.06 -14.27
N GLY A 55 -6.31 3.20 -13.86
CA GLY A 55 -5.19 3.24 -12.91
C GLY A 55 -5.59 2.71 -11.53
N ILE A 56 -6.79 3.07 -11.07
CA ILE A 56 -7.36 2.58 -9.80
C ILE A 56 -7.58 1.06 -9.83
N GLU A 57 -8.17 0.53 -10.90
CA GLU A 57 -8.35 -0.93 -11.04
C GLU A 57 -7.02 -1.67 -11.07
N ARG A 58 -6.01 -1.12 -11.78
CA ARG A 58 -4.66 -1.69 -11.82
C ARG A 58 -4.00 -1.73 -10.44
N ARG A 59 -4.08 -0.63 -9.67
CA ARG A 59 -3.54 -0.57 -8.31
C ARG A 59 -4.30 -1.52 -7.37
N LYS A 60 -5.63 -1.60 -7.44
CA LYS A 60 -6.41 -2.57 -6.66
C LYS A 60 -6.03 -4.02 -6.96
N ARG A 61 -5.75 -4.35 -8.22
CA ARG A 61 -5.26 -5.68 -8.59
C ARG A 61 -3.89 -5.96 -7.97
N HIS A 62 -2.96 -5.01 -8.09
CA HIS A 62 -1.64 -5.13 -7.49
C HIS A 62 -1.72 -5.30 -5.96
N LEU A 63 -2.59 -4.55 -5.30
CA LEU A 63 -2.84 -4.70 -3.86
C LEU A 63 -3.37 -6.10 -3.52
N LYS A 64 -4.32 -6.63 -4.30
CA LYS A 64 -4.83 -8.00 -4.09
C LYS A 64 -3.72 -9.04 -4.25
N GLU A 65 -2.81 -8.87 -5.22
CA GLU A 65 -1.64 -9.73 -5.39
C GLU A 65 -0.66 -9.61 -4.20
N VAL A 66 -0.39 -8.39 -3.75
CA VAL A 66 0.48 -8.11 -2.58
C VAL A 66 -0.05 -8.72 -1.28
N PHE A 67 -1.37 -8.69 -1.09
CA PHE A 67 -2.02 -9.24 0.10
C PHE A 67 -2.43 -10.71 -0.06
N ASP A 68 -2.08 -11.36 -1.18
CA ASP A 68 -2.42 -12.75 -1.51
C ASP A 68 -3.93 -13.03 -1.36
N ILE A 69 -4.75 -12.11 -1.88
CA ILE A 69 -6.21 -12.18 -1.79
C ILE A 69 -6.75 -12.79 -3.08
N ASP A 70 -7.16 -14.04 -3.01
CA ASP A 70 -7.78 -14.77 -4.14
C ASP A 70 -9.20 -14.24 -4.50
N GLY A 71 -9.72 -13.28 -3.74
CA GLY A 71 -11.08 -12.77 -3.85
C GLY A 71 -11.22 -11.42 -4.58
N LYS A 72 -12.29 -11.29 -5.39
CA LYS A 72 -12.72 -10.01 -5.96
C LYS A 72 -13.17 -8.97 -4.92
N GLY A 73 -13.41 -9.37 -3.67
CA GLY A 73 -14.02 -8.51 -2.65
C GLY A 73 -13.10 -7.42 -2.12
N ASP A 74 -13.41 -6.17 -2.44
CA ASP A 74 -12.67 -5.00 -1.92
C ASP A 74 -12.76 -4.89 -0.39
N LYS A 75 -13.80 -5.45 0.24
CA LYS A 75 -13.93 -5.50 1.70
C LYS A 75 -12.80 -6.29 2.38
N LYS A 76 -12.43 -7.45 1.83
CA LYS A 76 -11.39 -8.32 2.39
C LYS A 76 -10.01 -7.67 2.30
N LEU A 77 -9.79 -6.91 1.22
CA LEU A 77 -8.61 -6.07 1.07
C LEU A 77 -8.48 -5.03 2.19
N ILE A 78 -9.59 -4.38 2.55
CA ILE A 78 -9.62 -3.40 3.64
C ILE A 78 -9.45 -4.03 5.02
N GLU A 79 -10.05 -5.20 5.27
CA GLU A 79 -9.84 -5.91 6.54
C GLU A 79 -8.37 -6.27 6.75
N ILE A 80 -7.69 -6.75 5.72
CA ILE A 80 -6.26 -7.07 5.79
C ILE A 80 -5.42 -5.79 5.94
N ALA A 81 -5.77 -4.72 5.24
CA ALA A 81 -5.09 -3.44 5.39
C ALA A 81 -5.21 -2.88 6.81
N LYS A 82 -6.40 -2.98 7.43
CA LYS A 82 -6.63 -2.63 8.85
C LYS A 82 -5.85 -3.54 9.79
N ALA A 83 -5.90 -4.84 9.58
CA ALA A 83 -5.19 -5.81 10.42
C ALA A 83 -3.67 -5.61 10.41
N LYS A 84 -3.11 -5.19 9.26
CA LYS A 84 -1.69 -4.85 9.12
C LYS A 84 -1.35 -3.41 9.55
N GLY A 85 -2.33 -2.58 9.93
CA GLY A 85 -2.12 -1.22 10.42
C GLY A 85 -1.83 -0.17 9.35
N TYR A 86 -2.23 -0.41 8.09
CA TYR A 86 -2.09 0.57 7.01
C TYR A 86 -3.24 1.61 7.00
N VAL A 87 -4.34 1.34 7.70
CA VAL A 87 -5.57 2.15 7.81
C VAL A 87 -6.14 2.06 9.22
#